data_AF-A0A327MA37-F1
#
_entry.id   AF-A0A327MA37-F1
#
_cell.length_a   1.000
_cell.length_b   1.000
_cell.length_c   1.000
_cell.angle_alpha   90.00
_cell.angle_beta   90.00
_cell.angle_gamma   90.00
#
_symmetry.space_group_name_H-M   'P 1'
#
loop_
_entity.id
_entity.type
_entity.pdbx_description
1 polymer ?
#
loop_
_entity_poly.entity_id
_entity_poly.type
_entity_poly.pdbx_seq_one_letter_code
_entity_poly.pdbx_strand_id
1 'polypeptide(L)'
;MRDLVSVGRSDDDTLWAVYATIGRTSRVAEVFRSRAAALADRDWRTQQVRAYEDFLRRSRQPVPHYSVAPINRHDLPRKWTPLPALGFLRGQFI
;
A
#
# COMPACT_ATOMS: atom_id res chain seq x y z
N MET A 1 -23.80 -27.30 7.35
CA MET A 1 -23.40 -27.57 5.95
C MET A 1 -22.13 -26.76 5.71
N ARG A 2 -20.96 -27.41 5.62
CA ARG A 2 -19.67 -26.75 5.45
C ARG A 2 -19.47 -26.51 3.96
N ASP A 3 -19.46 -25.24 3.56
CA ASP A 3 -19.25 -24.85 2.17
C ASP A 3 -17.77 -25.04 1.83
N LEU A 4 -17.49 -26.11 1.07
CA LEU A 4 -16.20 -26.39 0.47
C LEU A 4 -16.04 -25.43 -0.70
N VAL A 5 -15.50 -24.24 -0.41
CA VAL A 5 -15.11 -23.28 -1.44
C VAL A 5 -14.11 -23.96 -2.38
N SER A 6 -14.57 -24.16 -3.61
CA SER A 6 -13.78 -24.67 -4.72
C SER A 6 -12.56 -23.77 -4.92
N VAL A 7 -11.38 -24.30 -4.59
CA VAL A 7 -10.09 -23.72 -4.98
C VAL A 7 -9.98 -23.88 -6.49
N GLY A 8 -10.44 -22.88 -7.23
CA GLY A 8 -10.05 -22.67 -8.62
C GLY A 8 -8.53 -22.53 -8.66
N ARG A 9 -7.87 -23.55 -9.22
CA ARG A 9 -6.45 -23.50 -9.55
C ARG A 9 -6.28 -22.77 -10.88
N SER A 10 -5.28 -21.86 -10.87
CA SER A 10 -4.58 -21.30 -12.03
C SER A 10 -5.20 -20.06 -12.66
N ASP A 11 -4.41 -18.97 -12.70
CA ASP A 11 -4.59 -17.74 -13.50
C ASP A 11 -5.26 -16.51 -12.84
N ASP A 12 -4.87 -16.16 -11.61
CA ASP A 12 -5.01 -14.78 -11.11
C ASP A 12 -3.92 -14.47 -10.06
N ASP A 13 -2.65 -14.63 -10.45
CA ASP A 13 -1.50 -14.22 -9.61
C ASP A 13 -1.27 -12.69 -9.62
N THR A 14 -2.20 -11.95 -10.24
CA THR A 14 -2.21 -10.50 -10.23
C THR A 14 -2.65 -10.00 -8.87
N LEU A 15 -1.68 -9.57 -8.07
CA LEU A 15 -1.97 -8.85 -6.83
C LEU A 15 -2.10 -7.35 -7.10
N TRP A 16 -2.67 -6.64 -6.14
CA TRP A 16 -2.84 -5.19 -6.20
C TRP A 16 -2.00 -4.55 -5.10
N ALA A 17 -0.92 -3.88 -5.50
CA ALA A 17 -0.07 -3.14 -4.58
C ALA A 17 -0.56 -1.70 -4.42
N VAL A 18 -0.60 -1.27 -3.17
CA VAL A 18 -0.68 0.14 -2.79
C VAL A 18 0.75 0.66 -2.72
N TYR A 19 1.08 1.68 -3.51
CA TYR A 19 2.39 2.31 -3.52
C TYR A 19 2.36 3.62 -2.74
N ALA A 20 3.32 3.82 -1.86
CA ALA A 20 3.61 5.10 -1.23
C ALA A 20 4.73 5.80 -2.02
N THR A 21 4.44 6.98 -2.55
CA THR A 21 5.41 7.81 -3.27
C THR A 21 5.72 9.06 -2.47
N ILE A 22 6.99 9.28 -2.18
CA ILE A 22 7.50 10.42 -1.43
C ILE A 22 8.63 11.05 -2.27
N GLY A 23 8.40 12.24 -2.81
CA GLY A 23 9.33 12.87 -3.74
C GLY A 23 9.52 12.01 -5.00
N ARG A 24 10.74 11.50 -5.21
CA ARG A 24 11.08 10.62 -6.36
C ARG A 24 11.09 9.13 -6.01
N THR A 25 10.87 8.77 -4.74
CA THR A 25 10.96 7.40 -4.27
C THR A 25 9.56 6.81 -4.14
N SER A 26 9.34 5.64 -4.76
CA SER A 26 8.11 4.86 -4.60
C SER A 26 8.41 3.52 -3.93
N ARG A 27 7.60 3.13 -2.95
CA ARG A 27 7.70 1.83 -2.24
C ARG A 27 6.33 1.19 -2.11
N VAL A 28 6.28 -0.15 -2.16
CA VAL A 28 5.05 -0.90 -1.90
C VAL A 28 4.69 -0.79 -0.42
N ALA A 29 3.54 -0.22 -0.13
CA ALA A 29 3.00 -0.03 1.21
C ALA A 29 2.23 -1.24 1.71
N GLU A 30 1.38 -1.83 0.88
CA GLU A 30 0.58 -3.02 1.19
C GLU A 30 0.21 -3.73 -0.11
N VAL A 31 -0.08 -5.04 -0.03
CA VAL A 31 -0.49 -5.82 -1.18
C VAL A 31 -1.77 -6.59 -0.88
N PHE A 32 -2.72 -6.52 -1.80
CA PHE A 32 -4.02 -7.14 -1.67
C PHE A 32 -4.29 -8.12 -2.81
N ARG A 33 -5.10 -9.15 -2.54
CA ARG A 33 -5.61 -10.05 -3.59
C ARG A 33 -6.76 -9.45 -4.40
N SER A 34 -7.37 -8.37 -3.91
CA SER A 34 -8.50 -7.71 -4.57
C SER A 34 -8.20 -6.24 -4.81
N ARG A 35 -8.51 -5.75 -6.01
CA ARG A 35 -8.40 -4.34 -6.37
C ARG A 35 -9.24 -3.46 -5.45
N ALA A 36 -10.44 -3.91 -5.10
CA ALA A 36 -11.34 -3.14 -4.23
C ALA A 36 -10.74 -2.94 -2.84
N ALA A 37 -10.09 -3.97 -2.29
CA ALA A 37 -9.40 -3.87 -1.00
C ALA A 37 -8.21 -2.90 -1.08
N ALA A 38 -7.41 -2.96 -2.15
CA ALA A 38 -6.30 -2.02 -2.36
C ALA A 38 -6.76 -0.57 -2.50
N LEU A 39 -7.89 -0.33 -3.19
CA LEU A 39 -8.46 1.01 -3.32
C LEU A 39 -8.97 1.55 -1.98
N ALA A 40 -9.69 0.73 -1.21
CA ALA A 40 -10.17 1.11 0.11
C ALA A 40 -9.00 1.48 1.06
N ASP A 41 -7.92 0.70 1.01
CA ASP A 41 -6.72 0.97 1.79
C ASP A 41 -6.01 2.27 1.35
N ARG A 42 -5.85 2.47 0.04
CA ARG A 42 -5.28 3.70 -0.52
C ARG A 42 -6.10 4.93 -0.15
N ASP A 43 -7.43 4.84 -0.17
CA ASP A 43 -8.32 5.94 0.21
C ASP A 43 -8.23 6.22 1.72
N TRP A 44 -8.20 5.18 2.55
CA TRP A 44 -7.97 5.30 4.00
C TRP A 44 -6.62 5.97 4.29
N ARG A 45 -5.53 5.53 3.65
CA ARG A 45 -4.18 6.13 3.79
C ARG A 45 -4.13 7.58 3.29
N THR A 46 -4.85 7.89 2.22
CA THR A 46 -4.96 9.26 1.70
C THR A 46 -5.70 10.18 2.66
N GLN A 47 -6.77 9.69 3.31
CA GLN A 47 -7.47 10.45 4.36
C GLN A 47 -6.56 10.74 5.55
N GLN A 48 -5.75 9.76 5.99
CA GLN A 48 -4.76 9.98 7.04
C GLN A 48 -3.77 11.09 6.63
N VAL A 49 -3.21 11.04 5.42
CA VAL A 49 -2.28 12.09 4.95
C VAL A 49 -2.91 13.47 4.95
N ARG A 50 -4.16 13.60 4.50
CA ARG A 50 -4.88 14.88 4.54
C ARG A 50 -5.01 15.42 5.96
N ALA A 51 -5.29 14.54 6.94
CA ALA A 51 -5.38 14.94 8.34
C ALA A 51 -4.04 15.46 8.91
N TYR A 52 -2.90 14.99 8.38
CA TYR A 52 -1.56 15.40 8.81
C TYR A 52 -0.86 16.36 7.85
N GLU A 53 -1.50 16.77 6.76
CA GLU A 53 -0.87 17.53 5.68
C GLU A 53 -0.29 18.86 6.18
N ASP A 54 -1.04 19.57 7.01
CA ASP A 54 -0.60 20.84 7.62
C ASP A 54 0.64 20.66 8.51
N PHE A 55 0.70 19.56 9.26
CA PHE A 55 1.87 19.24 10.08
C PHE A 55 3.09 18.92 9.20
N LEU A 56 2.92 18.08 8.16
CA LEU A 56 4.00 17.71 7.24
C LEU A 56 4.59 18.94 6.54
N ARG A 57 3.72 19.83 6.05
CA ARG A 57 4.11 21.09 5.41
C ARG A 57 4.92 21.97 6.37
N ARG A 58 4.46 22.15 7.61
CA ARG A 58 5.18 22.92 8.65
C ARG A 58 6.52 22.31 9.03
N SER A 59 6.60 20.99 9.08
CA SER A 59 7.83 20.25 9.38
C SER A 59 8.76 20.09 8.17
N ARG A 60 8.45 20.70 7.02
CA ARG A 60 9.20 20.58 5.75
C ARG A 60 9.38 19.11 5.31
N GLN A 61 8.47 18.24 5.73
CA GLN A 61 8.45 16.85 5.34
C GLN A 61 7.67 16.70 4.02
N PRO A 62 8.14 15.86 3.09
CA PRO A 62 7.42 15.60 1.86
C PRO A 62 6.11 14.86 2.14
N VAL A 63 5.02 15.31 1.49
CA VAL A 63 3.69 14.70 1.63
C VAL A 63 3.64 13.39 0.83
N PRO A 64 3.34 12.23 1.45
CA PRO A 64 3.23 10.97 0.74
C PRO A 64 1.99 10.94 -0.16
N HIS A 65 2.16 10.45 -1.38
CA HIS A 65 1.08 10.17 -2.32
C HIS A 65 0.86 8.67 -2.48
N TYR A 66 -0.39 8.22 -2.44
CA TYR A 66 -0.72 6.80 -2.57
C TYR A 66 -1.43 6.48 -3.89
N SER A 67 -0.90 5.49 -4.61
CA SER A 67 -1.46 4.95 -5.85
C SER A 67 -1.67 3.44 -5.75
N VAL A 68 -2.48 2.89 -6.64
CA VAL A 68 -2.74 1.44 -6.73
C VAL A 68 -2.34 0.97 -8.11
N ALA A 69 -1.54 -0.10 -8.19
CA ALA A 69 -1.16 -0.74 -9.44
C ALA A 69 -1.11 -2.27 -9.29
N PRO A 70 -1.38 -3.03 -10.37
CA PRO A 70 -1.17 -4.47 -10.36
C PRO A 70 0.32 -4.80 -10.14
N ILE A 71 0.60 -5.87 -9.42
CA ILE A 71 1.95 -6.37 -9.15
C ILE A 71 1.93 -7.91 -9.21
N ASN A 72 2.95 -8.51 -9.80
CA ASN A 72 3.12 -9.96 -9.71
C ASN A 72 3.82 -10.32 -8.41
N ARG A 73 3.50 -11.50 -7.85
CA ARG A 73 4.21 -12.00 -6.66
C ARG A 73 5.72 -12.12 -6.84
N HIS A 74 6.18 -12.37 -8.07
CA HIS A 74 7.60 -12.47 -8.40
C HIS A 74 8.32 -11.11 -8.42
N ASP A 75 7.57 -10.02 -8.63
CA ASP A 75 8.09 -8.65 -8.63
C ASP A 75 8.19 -8.07 -7.20
N LEU A 76 7.61 -8.74 -6.20
CA LEU A 76 7.71 -8.32 -4.81
C LEU A 76 9.14 -8.54 -4.28
N PRO A 77 9.71 -7.55 -3.57
CA PRO A 77 10.99 -7.74 -2.91
C PRO A 77 10.92 -8.92 -1.93
N ARG A 78 11.89 -9.84 -1.98
CA ARG A 78 11.93 -11.04 -1.12
C ARG A 78 11.86 -10.76 0.40
N LYS A 79 12.18 -9.53 0.84
CA LYS A 79 12.10 -9.06 2.24
C LYS A 79 11.08 -7.94 2.43
N TRP A 80 10.07 -7.87 1.57
CA TRP A 80 9.03 -6.87 1.69
C TRP A 80 8.21 -7.12 2.96
N THR A 81 8.11 -6.09 3.80
CA THR A 81 7.23 -6.04 4.96
C THR A 81 6.18 -4.95 4.73
N PRO A 82 4.91 -5.21 5.09
CA PRO A 82 3.86 -4.22 4.95
C PRO A 82 4.22 -2.98 5.76
N LEU A 83 4.14 -1.82 5.12
CA LEU A 83 4.48 -0.57 5.75
C LEU A 83 3.34 -0.23 6.74
N PRO A 84 3.65 -0.03 8.03
CA PRO A 84 2.63 0.34 9.00
C PRO A 84 1.99 1.65 8.57
N ALA A 85 0.66 1.63 8.56
CA ALA A 85 -0.20 2.61 7.92
C ALA A 85 -0.06 4.06 8.46
N LEU A 86 0.71 4.24 9.54
CA LEU A 86 1.13 5.53 10.11
C LEU A 86 2.53 5.56 10.76
N GLY A 87 3.27 4.44 10.77
CA GLY A 87 4.59 4.37 11.42
C GLY A 87 5.71 5.16 10.72
N PHE A 88 5.38 5.77 9.57
CA PHE A 88 6.33 6.46 8.69
C PHE A 88 6.65 7.92 9.07
N LEU A 89 5.84 8.57 9.91
CA LEU A 89 6.03 10.01 10.18
C LEU A 89 7.24 10.34 11.07
N ARG A 90 8.01 9.33 11.48
CA ARG A 90 9.35 9.51 12.08
C ARG A 90 10.51 9.49 11.07
N GLY A 91 10.24 9.49 9.76
CA GLY A 91 11.30 9.59 8.74
C GLY A 91 12.26 8.40 8.70
N GLN A 92 11.96 7.31 9.41
CA GLN A 92 12.71 6.07 9.33
C GLN A 92 12.00 5.16 8.32
N PHE A 93 12.44 5.27 7.07
CA PHE A 93 12.34 4.18 6.12
C PHE A 93 13.22 3.05 6.66
N ILE A 94 12.64 2.11 7.41
CA ILE A 94 13.31 0.82 7.63
C ILE A 94 13.22 0.01 6.32
#